data_AF-A0A918X850-F1
#
_entry.id   AF-A0A918X850-F1
#
_cell.length_a   1.000
_cell.length_b   1.000
_cell.length_c   1.000
_cell.angle_alpha   90.00
_cell.angle_beta   90.00
_cell.angle_gamma   90.00
#
_symmetry.space_group_name_H-M   'P 1'
#
loop_
_entity.id
_entity.type
_entity.pdbx_description
1 polymer ?
#
loop_
_entity_poly.entity_id
_entity_poly.type
_entity_poly.pdbx_seq_one_letter_code
_entity_poly.pdbx_strand_id
1 'polypeptide(L)'
;MDTNAEPELAQHTTNAAGPPIRQLFRDVIADRIQGPRPPQAAILFDDEVDPCWDDRSFLGDFYSEILHQDTCQPATADGLALVAALAVDDRVLAQHRFQAVDLLFRAATVAERHLAETWPTTPQHADPDSEARARNAVQAHVPTLLARWTAECTAVRLALAGLAVVFPTDRTLPALTPRLQNFLHQHPQGTDIGDYLRFVVVLATQNDDRILTATEQLTDAHWTGTARGVPTRPRAPHLLGQMLTKVGIGLTRAPPRQ
;
A
#
# COMPACT_ATOMS: atom_id res chain seq x y z
N MET A 1 34.59 52.29 21.56
CA MET A 1 33.41 52.38 20.67
C MET A 1 33.38 51.03 19.97
N ASP A 2 32.79 50.05 20.63
CA ASP A 2 32.86 48.65 20.23
C ASP A 2 31.70 48.35 19.28
N THR A 3 32.07 47.92 18.07
CA THR A 3 31.16 47.55 16.99
C THR A 3 30.64 46.14 17.27
N ASN A 4 29.41 46.03 17.77
CA ASN A 4 28.69 44.76 17.82
C ASN A 4 28.28 44.39 16.39
N ALA A 5 28.98 43.41 15.80
CA ALA A 5 28.49 42.68 14.64
C ALA A 5 27.43 41.67 15.14
N GLU A 6 26.22 41.78 14.61
CA GLU A 6 25.18 40.75 14.73
C GLU A 6 25.67 39.43 14.11
N PRO A 7 25.29 38.27 14.66
CA PRO A 7 25.62 37.00 14.03
C PRO A 7 24.79 36.84 12.76
N GLU A 8 25.48 36.72 11.62
CA GLU A 8 24.94 36.27 10.35
C GLU A 8 24.11 35.00 10.55
N LEU A 9 22.81 35.13 10.30
CA LEU A 9 21.91 34.03 10.01
C LEU A 9 22.53 33.22 8.86
N ALA A 10 22.99 32.02 9.17
CA ALA A 10 23.34 31.00 8.18
C ALA A 10 22.09 30.59 7.40
N GLN A 11 21.68 31.41 6.44
CA GLN A 11 20.56 31.13 5.55
C GLN A 11 21.05 30.25 4.40
N HIS A 12 20.80 28.95 4.57
CA HIS A 12 20.24 28.05 3.56
C HIS A 12 20.96 28.07 2.21
N THR A 13 22.13 27.43 2.18
CA THR A 13 22.71 26.97 0.93
C THR A 13 22.14 25.59 0.58
N THR A 14 21.39 25.56 -0.52
CA THR A 14 21.28 24.44 -1.47
C THR A 14 20.35 23.26 -1.13
N ASN A 15 19.05 23.40 -1.37
CA ASN A 15 18.12 22.27 -1.55
C ASN A 15 17.38 22.37 -2.91
N ALA A 16 18.12 22.46 -4.01
CA ALA A 16 17.53 22.39 -5.35
C ALA A 16 17.06 20.96 -5.73
N ALA A 17 17.47 19.94 -4.98
CA ALA A 17 17.15 18.53 -5.27
C ALA A 17 15.89 18.00 -4.56
N GLY A 18 15.36 18.73 -3.57
CA GLY A 18 14.30 18.24 -2.69
C GLY A 18 14.74 17.14 -1.72
N PRO A 19 13.80 16.47 -1.05
CA PRO A 19 14.12 15.44 -0.06
C PRO A 19 14.84 14.24 -0.68
N PRO A 20 15.78 13.57 0.04
CA PRO A 20 16.57 12.46 -0.51
C PRO A 20 15.73 11.32 -1.10
N ILE A 21 14.56 11.04 -0.51
CA ILE A 21 13.66 10.00 -1.01
C ILE A 21 13.08 10.33 -2.38
N ARG A 22 12.84 11.61 -2.67
CA ARG A 22 12.37 12.08 -4.00
C ARG A 22 13.41 11.77 -5.06
N GLN A 23 14.68 12.06 -4.79
CA GLN A 23 15.78 11.77 -5.71
C GLN A 23 15.90 10.26 -5.97
N LEU A 24 15.85 9.44 -4.92
CA LEU A 24 15.86 7.97 -5.07
C LEU A 24 14.69 7.49 -5.94
N PHE A 25 13.48 8.00 -5.69
CA PHE A 25 12.29 7.61 -6.47
C PHE A 25 12.42 8.06 -7.92
N ARG A 26 12.88 9.30 -8.16
CA ARG A 26 13.16 9.84 -9.50
C ARG A 26 14.11 8.91 -10.27
N ASP A 27 15.23 8.51 -9.67
CA ASP A 27 16.24 7.67 -10.30
C ASP A 27 15.69 6.27 -10.61
N VAL A 28 14.96 5.66 -9.66
CA VAL A 28 14.29 4.36 -9.87
C VAL A 28 13.30 4.43 -11.02
N ILE A 29 12.45 5.46 -11.05
CA ILE A 29 11.45 5.64 -12.10
C ILE A 29 12.12 5.90 -13.46
N ALA A 30 13.17 6.72 -13.50
CA ALA A 30 13.90 7.01 -14.73
C ALA A 30 14.51 5.75 -15.35
N ASP A 31 15.03 4.83 -14.53
CA ASP A 31 15.63 3.58 -15.01
C ASP A 31 14.58 2.55 -15.45
N ARG A 32 13.49 2.42 -14.69
CA ARG A 32 12.53 1.31 -14.86
C ARG A 32 11.41 1.59 -15.86
N ILE A 33 11.02 2.85 -16.05
CA ILE A 33 9.90 3.21 -16.92
C ILE A 33 10.44 3.74 -18.23
N GLN A 34 10.42 2.87 -19.23
CA GLN A 34 10.84 3.17 -20.59
C GLN A 34 9.61 3.65 -21.40
N GLY A 35 9.55 4.93 -21.74
CA GLY A 35 8.45 5.53 -22.51
C GLY A 35 7.86 6.79 -21.88
N PRO A 36 6.72 7.29 -22.41
CA PRO A 36 6.00 8.42 -21.83
C PRO A 36 5.64 8.11 -20.37
N ARG A 37 6.03 9.00 -19.47
CA ARG A 37 5.69 8.86 -18.04
C ARG A 37 4.27 9.36 -17.81
N PRO A 38 3.53 8.75 -16.87
CA PRO A 38 2.20 9.24 -16.52
C PRO A 38 2.32 10.64 -15.88
N PRO A 39 1.26 11.48 -15.94
CA PRO A 39 1.30 12.84 -15.39
C PRO A 39 1.74 12.91 -13.92
N GLN A 40 1.42 11.89 -13.13
CA GLN A 40 1.81 11.79 -11.71
C GLN A 40 3.32 11.75 -11.49
N ALA A 41 4.11 11.48 -12.54
CA ALA A 41 5.57 11.54 -12.45
C ALA A 41 6.09 12.97 -12.34
N ALA A 42 5.30 14.00 -12.68
CA ALA A 42 5.70 15.41 -12.62
C ALA A 42 6.33 15.79 -11.28
N ILE A 43 5.72 15.38 -10.16
CA ILE A 43 6.24 15.64 -8.80
C ILE A 43 7.68 15.13 -8.57
N LEU A 44 8.13 14.11 -9.32
CA LEU A 44 9.51 13.59 -9.28
C LEU A 44 10.48 14.33 -10.21
N PHE A 45 9.97 14.84 -11.34
CA PHE A 45 10.80 15.30 -12.44
C PHE A 45 10.83 16.81 -12.62
N ASP A 46 9.81 17.53 -12.14
CA ASP A 46 9.70 18.97 -12.24
C ASP A 46 10.82 19.68 -11.46
N ASP A 47 11.21 20.85 -11.96
CA ASP A 47 12.27 21.68 -11.37
C ASP A 47 11.77 22.46 -10.16
N GLU A 48 10.45 22.65 -10.04
CA GLU A 48 9.83 23.25 -8.86
C GLU A 48 9.76 22.21 -7.73
N VAL A 49 10.48 22.52 -6.66
CA VAL A 49 10.50 21.72 -5.42
C VAL A 49 9.94 22.58 -4.32
N ASP A 50 8.93 22.09 -3.60
CA ASP A 50 8.45 22.77 -2.40
C ASP A 50 9.59 22.81 -1.36
N PRO A 51 10.06 24.01 -0.97
CA PRO A 51 11.15 24.15 0.00
C PRO A 51 10.79 23.61 1.40
N CYS A 52 9.51 23.39 1.68
CA CYS A 52 9.02 22.84 2.94
C CYS A 52 8.96 21.30 2.95
N TRP A 53 9.23 20.62 1.83
CA TRP A 53 9.15 19.16 1.77
C TRP A 53 10.24 18.49 2.61
N ASP A 54 9.78 17.71 3.58
CA ASP A 54 10.52 16.59 4.15
C ASP A 54 10.13 15.26 3.46
N ASP A 55 10.81 14.16 3.79
CA ASP A 55 10.51 12.85 3.20
C ASP A 55 9.04 12.43 3.42
N ARG A 56 8.46 12.80 4.57
CA ARG A 56 7.10 12.37 4.94
C ARG A 56 6.03 13.13 4.17
N SER A 57 6.16 14.44 4.07
CA SER A 57 5.24 15.31 3.32
C SER A 57 5.31 14.99 1.84
N PHE A 58 6.52 14.84 1.27
CA PHE A 58 6.69 14.40 -0.11
C PHE A 58 6.01 13.04 -0.38
N LEU A 59 6.21 12.04 0.48
CA LEU A 59 5.55 10.74 0.31
C LEU A 59 4.02 10.85 0.38
N GLY A 60 3.51 11.72 1.25
CA GLY A 60 2.08 12.02 1.35
C GLY A 60 1.53 12.58 0.04
N ASP A 61 2.20 13.59 -0.50
CA ASP A 61 1.80 14.23 -1.76
C ASP A 61 1.95 13.27 -2.94
N PHE A 62 3.08 12.56 -3.06
CA PHE A 62 3.31 11.58 -4.12
C PHE A 62 2.25 10.47 -4.16
N TYR A 63 1.85 9.94 -3.00
CA TYR A 63 0.80 8.93 -2.94
C TYR A 63 -0.60 9.52 -3.14
N SER A 64 -0.83 10.78 -2.72
CA SER A 64 -2.10 11.50 -2.96
C SER A 64 -2.32 11.78 -4.45
N GLU A 65 -1.27 12.01 -5.24
CA GLU A 65 -1.36 12.14 -6.71
C GLU A 65 -1.88 10.86 -7.40
N ILE A 66 -1.77 9.71 -6.73
CA ILE A 66 -2.14 8.40 -7.27
C ILE A 66 -3.48 7.96 -6.69
N LEU A 67 -3.64 8.10 -5.38
CA LEU A 67 -4.84 7.72 -4.62
C LEU A 67 -5.37 8.94 -3.86
N HIS A 68 -5.96 9.89 -4.60
CA HIS A 68 -6.51 11.11 -4.03
C HIS A 68 -7.74 10.79 -3.15
N GLN A 69 -7.72 11.20 -1.88
CA GLN A 69 -8.81 10.91 -0.92
C GLN A 69 -9.17 9.42 -0.86
N ASP A 70 -8.16 8.56 -0.93
CA ASP A 70 -8.29 7.10 -0.95
C ASP A 70 -9.02 6.52 -2.18
N THR A 71 -9.30 7.31 -3.21
CA THR A 71 -9.90 6.85 -4.48
C THR A 71 -8.95 6.99 -5.67
N CYS A 72 -9.14 6.14 -6.68
CA CYS A 72 -8.48 6.29 -7.98
C CYS A 72 -9.40 7.04 -8.94
N GLN A 73 -8.96 8.20 -9.41
CA GLN A 73 -9.67 8.98 -10.41
C GLN A 73 -9.30 8.49 -11.82
N PRO A 74 -10.08 8.85 -12.87
CA PRO A 74 -9.80 8.40 -14.24
C PRO A 74 -8.37 8.67 -14.70
N ALA A 75 -7.78 9.78 -14.26
CA ALA A 75 -6.45 10.22 -14.64
C ALA A 75 -5.32 9.64 -13.77
N THR A 76 -5.62 9.00 -12.64
CA THR A 76 -4.59 8.61 -11.66
C THR A 76 -4.19 7.13 -11.70
N ALA A 77 -4.96 6.30 -12.42
CA ALA A 77 -4.70 4.86 -12.54
C ALA A 77 -3.33 4.56 -13.18
N ASP A 78 -2.89 5.36 -14.16
CA ASP A 78 -1.57 5.16 -14.79
C ASP A 78 -0.40 5.42 -13.83
N GLY A 79 -0.63 6.22 -12.77
CA GLY A 79 0.33 6.42 -11.68
C GLY A 79 0.67 5.16 -10.90
N LEU A 80 -0.19 4.12 -10.94
CA LEU A 80 0.05 2.84 -10.26
C LEU A 80 1.28 2.11 -10.82
N ALA A 81 1.65 2.37 -12.08
CA ALA A 81 2.89 1.85 -12.66
C ALA A 81 4.14 2.42 -11.95
N LEU A 82 4.08 3.67 -11.47
CA LEU A 82 5.16 4.28 -10.68
C LEU A 82 5.31 3.52 -9.34
N VAL A 83 4.19 3.29 -8.65
CA VAL A 83 4.17 2.57 -7.36
C VAL A 83 4.69 1.14 -7.53
N ALA A 84 4.25 0.44 -8.57
CA ALA A 84 4.71 -0.90 -8.87
C ALA A 84 6.22 -0.94 -9.17
N ALA A 85 6.75 0.03 -9.92
CA ALA A 85 8.17 0.14 -10.20
C ALA A 85 9.01 0.33 -8.92
N LEU A 86 8.55 1.18 -8.00
CA LEU A 86 9.19 1.39 -6.70
C LEU A 86 9.12 0.14 -5.81
N ALA A 87 7.97 -0.54 -5.78
CA ALA A 87 7.76 -1.74 -4.99
C ALA A 87 8.66 -2.92 -5.41
N VAL A 88 9.21 -2.91 -6.63
CA VAL A 88 10.05 -4.00 -7.16
C VAL A 88 11.54 -3.69 -7.25
N ASP A 89 11.96 -2.47 -6.91
CA ASP A 89 13.36 -2.06 -7.00
C ASP A 89 14.11 -2.28 -5.67
N ASP A 90 15.27 -2.92 -5.74
CA ASP A 90 16.05 -3.27 -4.54
C ASP A 90 16.71 -2.05 -3.88
N ARG A 91 16.85 -0.93 -4.60
CA ARG A 91 17.35 0.34 -4.02
C ARG A 91 16.35 0.98 -3.06
N VAL A 92 15.05 0.71 -3.24
CA VAL A 92 13.99 1.23 -2.37
C VAL A 92 13.96 0.44 -1.08
N LEU A 93 14.08 1.09 0.09
CA LEU A 93 14.08 0.39 1.38
C LEU A 93 12.79 -0.41 1.60
N ALA A 94 12.87 -1.52 2.33
CA ALA A 94 11.75 -2.43 2.56
C ALA A 94 10.51 -1.75 3.18
N GLN A 95 10.71 -0.72 4.02
CA GLN A 95 9.63 0.09 4.56
C GLN A 95 8.83 0.82 3.47
N HIS A 96 9.51 1.42 2.49
CA HIS A 96 8.87 2.12 1.38
C HIS A 96 8.27 1.13 0.37
N ARG A 97 8.90 -0.03 0.15
CA ARG A 97 8.28 -1.10 -0.64
C ARG A 97 6.99 -1.61 0.02
N PHE A 98 6.96 -1.74 1.35
CA PHE A 98 5.72 -2.09 2.07
C PHE A 98 4.63 -1.05 1.82
N GLN A 99 4.94 0.25 1.97
CA GLN A 99 3.99 1.34 1.71
C GLN A 99 3.49 1.32 0.26
N ALA A 100 4.37 1.05 -0.71
CA ALA A 100 4.00 0.94 -2.11
C ALA A 100 3.05 -0.25 -2.37
N VAL A 101 3.34 -1.42 -1.79
CA VAL A 101 2.46 -2.61 -1.91
C VAL A 101 1.13 -2.40 -1.19
N ASP A 102 1.12 -1.75 -0.04
CA ASP A 102 -0.11 -1.38 0.68
C ASP A 102 -0.95 -0.39 -0.12
N LEU A 103 -0.34 0.62 -0.75
CA LEU A 103 -1.04 1.55 -1.63
C LEU A 103 -1.67 0.83 -2.83
N LEU A 104 -0.93 -0.10 -3.46
CA LEU A 104 -1.46 -0.94 -4.54
C LEU A 104 -2.64 -1.81 -4.07
N PHE A 105 -2.57 -2.34 -2.85
CA PHE A 105 -3.68 -3.07 -2.24
C PHE A 105 -4.91 -2.16 -2.08
N ARG A 106 -4.73 -0.97 -1.50
CA ARG A 106 -5.81 0.01 -1.28
C ARG A 106 -6.45 0.43 -2.61
N ALA A 107 -5.64 0.69 -3.64
CA ALA A 107 -6.10 1.01 -5.00
C ALA A 107 -6.90 -0.15 -5.64
N ALA A 108 -6.48 -1.40 -5.43
CA ALA A 108 -7.16 -2.57 -5.99
C ALA A 108 -8.52 -2.88 -5.34
N THR A 109 -8.74 -2.38 -4.12
CA THR A 109 -9.92 -2.67 -3.30
C THR A 109 -10.79 -1.45 -3.02
N VAL A 110 -10.65 -0.36 -3.79
CA VAL A 110 -11.42 0.89 -3.56
C VAL A 110 -12.92 0.62 -3.61
N ALA A 111 -13.40 -0.10 -4.62
CA ALA A 111 -14.81 -0.45 -4.79
C ALA A 111 -15.35 -1.24 -3.59
N GLU A 112 -14.63 -2.29 -3.18
CA GLU A 112 -15.00 -3.11 -2.02
C GLU A 112 -15.02 -2.29 -0.72
N ARG A 113 -14.04 -1.40 -0.54
CA ARG A 113 -13.93 -0.53 0.62
C ARG A 113 -15.08 0.49 0.66
N HIS A 114 -15.35 1.20 -0.43
CA HIS A 114 -16.46 2.15 -0.51
C HIS A 114 -17.80 1.46 -0.20
N LEU A 115 -18.05 0.30 -0.82
CA LEU A 115 -19.26 -0.48 -0.56
C LEU A 115 -19.37 -0.93 0.90
N ALA A 116 -18.25 -1.31 1.53
CA ALA A 116 -18.25 -1.65 2.94
C ALA A 116 -18.58 -0.42 3.80
N GLU A 117 -17.87 0.69 3.61
CA GLU A 117 -17.97 1.89 4.44
C GLU A 117 -19.36 2.57 4.36
N THR A 118 -20.01 2.58 3.19
CA THR A 118 -21.26 3.34 3.00
C THR A 118 -22.54 2.52 3.11
N TRP A 119 -22.46 1.19 3.24
CA TRP A 119 -23.65 0.34 3.23
C TRP A 119 -24.70 0.71 4.30
N PRO A 120 -26.01 0.64 3.97
CA PRO A 120 -26.61 0.21 2.70
C PRO A 120 -26.73 1.33 1.65
N THR A 121 -26.12 2.49 1.89
CA THR A 121 -26.16 3.61 0.95
C THR A 121 -25.14 3.45 -0.17
N THR A 122 -25.44 4.02 -1.33
CA THR A 122 -24.51 4.08 -2.46
C THR A 122 -23.39 5.08 -2.15
N PRO A 123 -22.12 4.75 -2.41
CA PRO A 123 -21.02 5.69 -2.19
C PRO A 123 -21.17 6.92 -3.10
N GLN A 124 -21.11 8.12 -2.52
CA GLN A 124 -21.34 9.38 -3.24
C GLN A 124 -20.23 9.74 -4.24
N HIS A 125 -19.02 9.22 -4.02
CA HIS A 125 -17.82 9.51 -4.82
C HIS A 125 -17.23 8.27 -5.50
N ALA A 126 -17.98 7.16 -5.57
CA ALA A 126 -17.51 5.99 -6.31
C ALA A 126 -17.51 6.28 -7.81
N ASP A 127 -16.43 5.88 -8.46
CA ASP A 127 -16.29 5.87 -9.92
C ASP A 127 -15.94 4.44 -10.35
N PRO A 128 -16.96 3.59 -10.62
CA PRO A 128 -16.75 2.18 -10.89
C PRO A 128 -15.80 1.91 -12.07
N ASP A 129 -15.81 2.77 -13.09
CA ASP A 129 -14.95 2.60 -14.26
C ASP A 129 -13.49 2.89 -13.93
N SER A 130 -13.23 3.95 -13.15
CA SER A 130 -11.88 4.27 -12.68
C SER A 130 -11.35 3.26 -11.67
N GLU A 131 -12.20 2.83 -10.73
CA GLU A 131 -11.87 1.79 -9.75
C GLU A 131 -11.56 0.46 -10.47
N ALA A 132 -12.33 0.09 -11.50
CA ALA A 132 -12.04 -1.09 -12.31
C ALA A 132 -10.72 -0.95 -13.10
N ARG A 133 -10.44 0.22 -13.67
CA ARG A 133 -9.15 0.51 -14.34
C ARG A 133 -7.98 0.39 -13.37
N ALA A 134 -8.09 0.99 -12.18
CA ALA A 134 -7.08 0.89 -11.13
C ALA A 134 -6.84 -0.57 -10.72
N ARG A 135 -7.92 -1.32 -10.46
CA ARG A 135 -7.84 -2.74 -10.16
C ARG A 135 -7.11 -3.54 -11.24
N ASN A 136 -7.44 -3.31 -12.52
CA ASN A 136 -6.78 -3.97 -13.64
C ASN A 136 -5.30 -3.58 -13.77
N ALA A 137 -4.96 -2.31 -13.54
CA ALA A 137 -3.58 -1.84 -13.53
C ALA A 137 -2.76 -2.53 -12.43
N VAL A 138 -3.29 -2.63 -11.20
CA VAL A 138 -2.63 -3.39 -10.13
C VAL A 138 -2.47 -4.86 -10.51
N GLN A 139 -3.53 -5.49 -11.05
CA GLN A 139 -3.52 -6.90 -11.45
C GLN A 139 -2.36 -7.22 -12.41
N ALA A 140 -2.08 -6.34 -13.37
CA ALA A 140 -1.00 -6.51 -14.33
C ALA A 140 0.40 -6.59 -13.68
N HIS A 141 0.59 -5.97 -12.51
CA HIS A 141 1.86 -5.96 -11.79
C HIS A 141 1.99 -7.07 -10.73
N VAL A 142 0.89 -7.73 -10.34
CA VAL A 142 0.89 -8.78 -9.30
C VAL A 142 1.93 -9.88 -9.54
N PRO A 143 2.10 -10.46 -10.75
CA PRO A 143 3.10 -11.51 -10.96
C PRO A 143 4.53 -11.07 -10.62
N THR A 144 4.91 -9.85 -11.03
CA THR A 144 6.24 -9.28 -10.78
C THR A 144 6.44 -8.98 -9.29
N LEU A 145 5.42 -8.45 -8.62
CA LEU A 145 5.45 -8.21 -7.18
C LEU A 145 5.61 -9.52 -6.40
N LEU A 146 4.85 -10.56 -6.75
CA LEU A 146 4.92 -11.87 -6.10
C LEU A 146 6.22 -12.63 -6.39
N ALA A 147 6.90 -12.33 -7.49
CA ALA A 147 8.22 -12.90 -7.79
C ALA A 147 9.28 -12.51 -6.75
N ARG A 148 9.10 -11.38 -6.06
CA ARG A 148 10.01 -10.89 -5.01
C ARG A 148 9.84 -11.58 -3.67
N TRP A 149 8.82 -12.41 -3.50
CA TRP A 149 8.43 -13.01 -2.21
C TRP A 149 9.61 -13.46 -1.35
N THR A 150 10.56 -14.21 -1.92
CA THR A 150 11.71 -14.78 -1.20
C THR A 150 12.74 -13.75 -0.76
N ALA A 151 12.88 -12.63 -1.48
CA ALA A 151 13.79 -11.55 -1.15
C ALA A 151 13.21 -10.58 -0.11
N GLU A 152 11.89 -10.59 0.07
CA GLU A 152 11.21 -9.61 0.92
C GLU A 152 11.21 -9.98 2.40
N CYS A 153 11.14 -8.96 3.26
CA CYS A 153 10.97 -9.13 4.71
C CYS A 153 9.51 -9.50 5.05
N THR A 154 9.26 -9.89 6.30
CA THR A 154 7.92 -10.29 6.78
C THR A 154 6.84 -9.25 6.47
N ALA A 155 7.12 -7.96 6.71
CA ALA A 155 6.17 -6.87 6.46
C ALA A 155 5.65 -6.88 5.03
N VAL A 156 6.57 -6.84 4.06
CA VAL A 156 6.24 -6.81 2.63
C VAL A 156 5.58 -8.12 2.20
N ARG A 157 6.02 -9.27 2.73
CA ARG A 157 5.36 -10.57 2.46
C ARG A 157 3.90 -10.58 2.91
N LEU A 158 3.55 -9.95 4.02
CA LEU A 158 2.15 -9.84 4.47
C LEU A 158 1.32 -9.02 3.47
N ALA A 159 1.81 -7.85 3.05
CA ALA A 159 1.14 -7.03 2.05
C ALA A 159 0.98 -7.76 0.70
N LEU A 160 2.02 -8.48 0.25
CA LEU A 160 1.97 -9.33 -0.95
C LEU A 160 0.97 -10.49 -0.81
N ALA A 161 0.83 -11.06 0.39
CA ALA A 161 -0.17 -12.08 0.68
C ALA A 161 -1.59 -11.53 0.50
N GLY A 162 -1.82 -10.28 0.96
CA GLY A 162 -3.08 -9.57 0.75
C GLY A 162 -3.41 -9.38 -0.72
N LEU A 163 -2.45 -8.91 -1.53
CA LEU A 163 -2.65 -8.78 -2.98
C LEU A 163 -2.91 -10.14 -3.66
N ALA A 164 -2.24 -11.21 -3.23
CA ALA A 164 -2.42 -12.54 -3.80
C ALA A 164 -3.85 -13.09 -3.61
N VAL A 165 -4.53 -12.75 -2.51
CA VAL A 165 -5.94 -13.15 -2.28
C VAL A 165 -6.95 -12.22 -2.96
N VAL A 166 -6.59 -10.96 -3.23
CA VAL A 166 -7.41 -10.03 -4.04
C VAL A 166 -7.38 -10.40 -5.52
N PHE A 167 -6.24 -10.91 -6.00
CA PHE A 167 -6.04 -11.36 -7.38
C PHE A 167 -5.72 -12.87 -7.44
N PRO A 168 -6.71 -13.72 -7.12
CA PRO A 168 -6.51 -15.15 -7.11
C PRO A 168 -6.29 -15.67 -8.53
N THR A 169 -5.36 -16.61 -8.67
CA THR A 169 -5.12 -17.38 -9.88
C THR A 169 -4.87 -18.83 -9.49
N ASP A 170 -5.03 -19.75 -10.43
CA ASP A 170 -4.75 -21.19 -10.24
C ASP A 170 -3.30 -21.46 -9.79
N ARG A 171 -2.39 -20.49 -9.99
CA ARG A 171 -1.00 -20.58 -9.56
C ARG A 171 -0.73 -19.88 -8.23
N THR A 172 -1.36 -18.73 -7.97
CA THR A 172 -1.01 -17.88 -6.82
C THR A 172 -1.54 -18.45 -5.51
N LEU A 173 -2.80 -18.90 -5.47
CA LEU A 173 -3.40 -19.38 -4.22
C LEU A 173 -2.79 -20.69 -3.72
N PRO A 174 -2.59 -21.74 -4.56
CA PRO A 174 -1.98 -22.98 -4.07
C PRO A 174 -0.54 -22.79 -3.58
N ALA A 175 0.19 -21.83 -4.16
CA ALA A 175 1.54 -21.49 -3.72
C ALA A 175 1.56 -20.64 -2.43
N LEU A 176 0.48 -19.91 -2.12
CA LEU A 176 0.42 -18.99 -0.99
C LEU A 176 0.33 -19.74 0.35
N THR A 177 -0.56 -20.73 0.47
CA THR A 177 -0.77 -21.43 1.75
C THR A 177 0.52 -22.07 2.30
N PRO A 178 1.31 -22.83 1.52
CA PRO A 178 2.58 -23.39 2.01
C PRO A 178 3.59 -22.31 2.40
N ARG A 179 3.63 -21.18 1.68
CA ARG A 179 4.53 -20.06 1.99
C ARG A 179 4.18 -19.39 3.32
N LEU A 180 2.89 -19.38 3.68
CA LEU A 180 2.40 -18.79 4.93
C LEU A 180 2.47 -19.75 6.13
N GLN A 181 2.54 -21.07 5.90
CA GLN A 181 2.61 -22.06 6.98
C GLN A 181 3.76 -21.81 7.95
N ASN A 182 4.95 -21.48 7.45
CA ASN A 182 6.11 -21.18 8.31
C ASN A 182 5.85 -19.96 9.21
N PHE A 183 5.15 -18.94 8.71
CA PHE A 183 4.81 -17.75 9.50
C PHE A 183 3.74 -18.05 10.55
N LEU A 184 2.74 -18.88 10.23
CA LEU A 184 1.68 -19.24 11.16
C LEU A 184 2.21 -19.90 12.43
N HIS A 185 3.27 -20.70 12.33
CA HIS A 185 3.92 -21.31 13.49
C HIS A 185 4.66 -20.29 14.37
N GLN A 186 5.15 -19.20 13.77
CA GLN A 186 5.90 -18.14 14.46
C GLN A 186 4.98 -17.07 15.07
N HIS A 187 3.71 -17.01 14.64
CA HIS A 187 2.77 -15.97 15.04
C HIS A 187 1.49 -16.59 15.66
N PRO A 188 1.39 -16.59 17.00
CA PRO A 188 0.21 -17.09 17.72
C PRO A 188 -1.08 -16.37 17.32
N GLN A 189 -2.20 -17.09 17.47
CA GLN A 189 -3.54 -16.51 17.29
C GLN A 189 -3.80 -15.43 18.36
N GLY A 190 -4.59 -14.42 18.01
CA GLY A 190 -4.90 -13.27 18.86
C GLY A 190 -3.82 -12.17 18.81
N THR A 191 -2.81 -12.32 17.97
CA THR A 191 -1.86 -11.26 17.62
C THR A 191 -2.25 -10.67 16.27
N ASP A 192 -2.01 -9.37 16.04
CA ASP A 192 -2.38 -8.70 14.78
C ASP A 192 -1.81 -9.42 13.54
N ILE A 193 -0.53 -9.83 13.59
CA ILE A 193 0.12 -10.59 12.51
C ILE A 193 -0.45 -12.00 12.39
N GLY A 194 -0.66 -12.68 13.52
CA GLY A 194 -1.17 -14.06 13.55
C GLY A 194 -2.60 -14.16 13.03
N ASP A 195 -3.46 -13.19 13.37
CA ASP A 195 -4.83 -13.12 12.89
C ASP A 195 -4.88 -12.77 11.41
N TYR A 196 -4.04 -11.83 10.96
CA TYR A 196 -3.91 -11.47 9.54
C TYR A 196 -3.53 -12.69 8.70
N LEU A 197 -2.50 -13.42 9.09
CA LEU A 197 -2.04 -14.63 8.40
C LEU A 197 -3.14 -15.70 8.30
N ARG A 198 -3.87 -15.93 9.40
CA ARG A 198 -4.98 -16.89 9.43
C ARG A 198 -6.10 -16.45 8.50
N PHE A 199 -6.41 -15.16 8.48
CA PHE A 199 -7.44 -14.62 7.59
C PHE A 199 -7.06 -14.78 6.12
N VAL A 200 -5.83 -14.42 5.74
CA VAL A 200 -5.32 -14.64 4.38
C VAL A 200 -5.41 -16.11 3.97
N VAL A 201 -5.05 -17.04 4.86
CA VAL A 201 -5.15 -18.48 4.56
C VAL A 201 -6.61 -18.92 4.35
N VAL A 202 -7.57 -18.36 5.10
CA VAL A 202 -8.99 -18.64 4.87
C VAL A 202 -9.44 -18.06 3.52
N LEU A 203 -9.09 -16.80 3.21
CA LEU A 203 -9.41 -16.17 1.92
C LEU A 203 -8.83 -16.94 0.73
N ALA A 204 -7.63 -17.50 0.89
CA ALA A 204 -7.00 -18.33 -0.13
C ALA A 204 -7.75 -19.65 -0.43
N THR A 205 -8.69 -20.07 0.43
CA THR A 205 -9.52 -21.26 0.15
C THR A 205 -10.64 -21.00 -0.84
N GLN A 206 -11.00 -19.73 -1.08
CA GLN A 206 -12.14 -19.33 -1.91
C GLN A 206 -13.46 -20.03 -1.52
N ASN A 207 -13.59 -20.40 -0.25
CA ASN A 207 -14.79 -21.02 0.30
C ASN A 207 -15.63 -19.95 1.02
N ASP A 208 -16.74 -19.55 0.42
CA ASP A 208 -17.56 -18.43 0.88
C ASP A 208 -18.04 -18.59 2.33
N ASP A 209 -18.44 -19.79 2.75
CA ASP A 209 -18.92 -20.05 4.13
C ASP A 209 -17.79 -19.86 5.16
N ARG A 210 -16.59 -20.35 4.83
CA ARG A 210 -15.40 -20.18 5.69
C ARG A 210 -14.95 -18.73 5.73
N ILE A 211 -15.01 -18.03 4.59
CA ILE A 211 -14.67 -16.61 4.49
C ILE A 211 -15.64 -15.78 5.33
N LEU A 212 -16.96 -16.03 5.21
CA LEU A 212 -17.98 -15.37 5.99
C LEU A 212 -17.73 -15.58 7.49
N THR A 213 -17.60 -16.84 7.91
CA THR A 213 -17.35 -17.20 9.32
C THR A 213 -16.11 -16.49 9.88
N ALA A 214 -14.98 -16.53 9.15
CA ALA A 214 -13.75 -15.87 9.60
C ALA A 214 -13.88 -14.35 9.62
N THR A 215 -14.55 -13.77 8.62
CA THR A 215 -14.82 -12.32 8.55
C THR A 215 -15.66 -11.90 9.75
N GLU A 216 -16.71 -12.64 10.10
CA GLU A 216 -17.54 -12.37 11.27
C GLU A 216 -16.74 -12.44 12.58
N GLN A 217 -15.95 -13.50 12.77
CA GLN A 217 -15.12 -13.68 13.96
C GLN A 217 -14.08 -12.56 14.16
N LEU A 218 -13.44 -12.12 13.08
CA LEU A 218 -12.37 -11.11 13.14
C LEU A 218 -12.89 -9.67 13.15
N THR A 219 -14.15 -9.48 12.75
CA THR A 219 -14.77 -8.15 12.75
C THR A 219 -14.69 -7.52 14.13
N ASP A 220 -15.10 -8.23 15.18
CA ASP A 220 -15.16 -7.61 16.51
C ASP A 220 -13.77 -7.17 17.06
N ALA A 221 -12.68 -7.75 16.56
CA ALA A 221 -11.32 -7.46 17.02
C ALA A 221 -10.58 -6.41 16.18
N HIS A 222 -10.88 -6.32 14.88
CA HIS A 222 -10.06 -5.56 13.92
C HIS A 222 -10.85 -4.54 13.10
N TRP A 223 -12.17 -4.50 13.28
CA TRP A 223 -13.04 -3.69 12.44
C TRP A 223 -13.39 -2.34 13.06
N THR A 224 -13.25 -1.29 12.27
CA THR A 224 -13.75 0.04 12.61
C THR A 224 -14.69 0.54 11.53
N GLY A 225 -15.89 0.99 11.90
CA GLY A 225 -16.68 1.87 11.04
C GLY A 225 -17.49 1.23 9.91
N THR A 226 -17.95 -0.02 10.01
CA THR A 226 -18.88 -0.58 9.02
C THR A 226 -19.97 -1.47 9.64
N ALA A 227 -21.18 -1.40 9.10
CA ALA A 227 -22.34 -2.16 9.57
C ALA A 227 -22.18 -3.69 9.36
N ARG A 228 -22.64 -4.50 10.33
CA ARG A 228 -22.59 -5.98 10.22
C ARG A 228 -23.36 -6.56 9.04
N GLY A 229 -24.31 -5.80 8.46
CA GLY A 229 -25.14 -6.22 7.32
C GLY A 229 -24.47 -6.12 5.95
N VAL A 230 -23.20 -5.71 5.87
CA VAL A 230 -22.46 -5.62 4.60
C VAL A 230 -22.22 -7.01 4.00
N PRO A 231 -22.42 -7.20 2.68
CA PRO A 231 -22.09 -8.45 2.01
C PRO A 231 -20.62 -8.87 2.22
N THR A 232 -20.35 -10.18 2.32
CA THR A 232 -19.00 -10.70 2.59
C THR A 232 -17.94 -10.22 1.59
N ARG A 233 -18.32 -10.13 0.31
CA ARG A 233 -17.42 -9.78 -0.80
C ARG A 233 -16.73 -8.41 -0.62
N PRO A 234 -17.43 -7.29 -0.32
CA PRO A 234 -16.79 -6.03 0.04
C PRO A 234 -16.18 -6.04 1.45
N ARG A 235 -16.81 -6.75 2.39
CA ARG A 235 -16.40 -6.75 3.80
C ARG A 235 -15.03 -7.38 4.04
N ALA A 236 -14.75 -8.52 3.41
CA ALA A 236 -13.53 -9.28 3.65
C ALA A 236 -12.24 -8.53 3.20
N PRO A 237 -12.16 -7.96 1.97
CA PRO A 237 -11.03 -7.13 1.56
C PRO A 237 -10.88 -5.87 2.39
N HIS A 238 -11.99 -5.23 2.79
CA HIS A 238 -11.92 -4.07 3.69
C HIS A 238 -11.29 -4.45 5.04
N LEU A 239 -11.68 -5.59 5.62
CA LEU A 239 -11.19 -6.04 6.92
C LEU A 239 -9.71 -6.37 6.82
N LEU A 240 -9.33 -7.05 5.73
CA LEU A 240 -7.94 -7.36 5.43
C LEU A 240 -7.09 -6.09 5.32
N GLY A 241 -7.59 -5.04 4.68
CA GLY A 241 -6.92 -3.74 4.59
C GLY A 241 -6.75 -3.05 5.96
N GLN A 242 -7.78 -3.09 6.81
CA GLN A 242 -7.69 -2.55 8.18
C GLN A 242 -6.65 -3.30 9.02
N MET A 243 -6.64 -4.64 8.93
CA MET A 243 -5.64 -5.47 9.60
C MET A 243 -4.22 -5.19 9.06
N LEU A 244 -4.05 -5.03 7.74
CA LEU A 244 -2.76 -4.71 7.13
C LEU A 244 -2.23 -3.35 7.61
N THR A 245 -3.10 -2.34 7.68
CA THR A 245 -2.77 -1.02 8.22
C THR A 245 -2.27 -1.12 9.67
N LYS A 246 -3.00 -1.86 10.51
CA LYS A 246 -2.64 -2.07 11.92
C LYS A 246 -1.28 -2.77 12.07
N VAL A 247 -1.05 -3.81 11.28
CA VAL A 247 0.24 -4.52 11.22
C VAL A 247 1.36 -3.59 10.76
N GLY A 248 1.14 -2.76 9.73
CA GLY A 248 2.11 -1.79 9.24
C GLY A 248 2.53 -0.76 10.28
N ILE A 249 1.58 -0.24 11.06
CA ILE A 249 1.85 0.68 12.18
C ILE A 249 2.69 -0.02 13.26
N GLY A 250 2.37 -1.27 13.60
CA GLY A 250 3.14 -2.05 14.58
C GLY A 250 4.60 -2.30 14.15
N LEU A 251 4.81 -2.55 12.85
CA LEU A 251 6.13 -2.84 12.28
C LEU A 251 6.99 -1.58 12.12
N THR A 252 6.39 -0.43 11.85
CA THR A 252 7.11 0.86 11.73
C THR A 252 7.46 1.48 13.08
N ARG A 253 6.78 1.10 14.17
CA ARG A 253 7.07 1.56 15.54
C ARG A 253 8.13 0.72 16.27
N ALA A 254 8.47 -0.47 15.79
CA ALA A 254 9.49 -1.30 16.43
C ALA A 254 10.89 -0.76 16.10
N PRO A 255 11.73 -0.41 17.10
CA PRO A 255 13.10 0.01 16.83
C PRO A 255 13.91 -1.14 16.22
N PRO A 256 14.98 -0.84 15.44
CA PRO A 256 15.86 -1.89 14.93
C PRO A 256 16.43 -2.65 16.12
N ARG A 257 16.10 -3.93 16.23
CA ARG A 257 16.80 -4.83 17.16
C ARG A 257 18.24 -4.93 16.63
N GLN A 258 19.17 -4.38 17.42
CA GLN A 258 20.61 -4.59 17.28
C GLN A 258 20.96 -6.06 17.44
#